data_AF-A0A354YXT9-F1
#
_entry.id   AF-A0A354YXT9-F1
#
_cell.length_a   1.000
_cell.length_b   1.000
_cell.length_c   1.000
_cell.angle_alpha   90.00
_cell.angle_beta   90.00
_cell.angle_gamma   90.00
#
_symmetry.space_group_name_H-M   'P 1'
#
loop_
_entity.id
_entity.type
_entity.pdbx_description
1 polymer ?
#
loop_
_entity_poly.entity_id
_entity_poly.type
_entity_poly.pdbx_seq_one_letter_code
_entity_poly.pdbx_strand_id
1 'polypeptide(L)'
;MSTCMVYERSMDETGITEEHPVKPASPYAASKLAGEALTLSYYYAYGLPTVVVRPFNTYGPFQKSSGEGGVVAIFIQRELAGKELNIYGDGTQTR
;
A
#
# COMPACT_ATOMS: atom_id res chain seq x y z
N MET A 1 11.06 -3.61 -2.69
CA MET A 1 9.96 -2.63 -2.52
C MET A 1 8.63 -3.34 -2.35
N SER A 2 8.17 -3.48 -1.11
CA SER A 2 6.86 -4.03 -0.78
C SER A 2 5.82 -2.92 -0.60
N THR A 3 4.79 -3.12 0.21
CA THR A 3 3.64 -2.22 0.42
C THR A 3 3.00 -2.46 1.79
N CYS A 4 2.42 -1.44 2.42
CA CYS A 4 1.60 -1.60 3.63
C CYS A 4 0.38 -2.54 3.43
N MET A 5 -0.05 -2.77 2.18
CA MET A 5 -1.22 -3.60 1.85
C MET A 5 -1.04 -5.10 2.19
N VAL A 6 0.14 -5.52 2.65
CA VAL A 6 0.37 -6.89 3.13
C VAL A 6 -0.18 -7.10 4.55
N TYR A 7 -0.37 -6.03 5.32
CA TYR A 7 -0.82 -6.09 6.71
C TYR A 7 -2.33 -6.29 6.83
N GLU A 8 -2.74 -6.86 7.96
CA GLU A 8 -4.10 -6.75 8.47
C GLU A 8 -4.40 -5.33 8.96
N ARG A 9 -5.69 -5.00 9.08
CA ARG A 9 -6.18 -3.71 9.57
C ARG A 9 -5.69 -3.43 11.00
N SER A 10 -5.32 -2.18 11.30
CA SER A 10 -5.10 -1.72 12.68
C SER A 10 -6.42 -1.66 13.46
N MET A 11 -6.42 -2.13 14.70
CA MET A 11 -7.60 -2.16 15.58
C MET A 11 -7.55 -1.10 16.68
N ASP A 12 -6.45 -0.36 16.78
CA ASP A 12 -6.24 0.70 17.77
C ASP A 12 -5.36 1.84 17.19
N GLU A 13 -5.18 2.87 18.02
CA GLU A 13 -4.45 4.10 17.68
C GLU A 13 -2.92 3.97 17.76
N THR A 14 -2.39 2.81 18.16
CA THR A 14 -0.93 2.58 18.22
C THR A 14 -0.32 2.33 16.85
N GLY A 15 -1.15 1.96 15.86
CA GLY A 15 -0.76 1.79 14.48
C GLY A 15 -0.23 0.39 14.16
N ILE A 16 0.52 0.28 13.07
CA ILE A 16 1.00 -0.99 12.50
C ILE A 16 2.53 -0.99 12.52
N THR A 17 3.13 -2.01 13.15
CA THR A 17 4.58 -2.26 13.13
C THR A 17 4.96 -3.33 12.11
N GLU A 18 6.26 -3.57 11.94
CA GLU A 18 6.81 -4.64 11.10
C GLU A 18 6.34 -6.06 11.49
N GLU A 19 6.04 -6.26 12.78
CA GLU A 19 5.55 -7.51 13.37
C GLU A 19 4.02 -7.66 13.30
N HIS A 20 3.28 -6.63 12.85
CA HIS A 20 1.83 -6.70 12.75
C HIS A 20 1.39 -7.86 11.84
N PRO A 21 0.28 -8.56 12.14
CA PRO A 21 -0.18 -9.68 11.33
C PRO A 21 -0.32 -9.32 9.85
N VAL A 22 0.15 -10.22 8.98
CA VAL A 22 -0.04 -10.10 7.53
C VAL A 22 -1.33 -10.77 7.09
N LYS A 23 -2.08 -10.13 6.20
CA LYS A 23 -3.32 -10.64 5.61
C LYS A 23 -3.46 -10.15 4.17
N PRO A 24 -2.86 -10.85 3.19
CA PRO A 24 -2.88 -10.42 1.81
C PRO A 24 -4.28 -10.58 1.19
N ALA A 25 -5.12 -9.54 1.31
CA ALA A 25 -6.52 -9.55 0.87
C ALA A 25 -6.72 -9.41 -0.65
N SER A 26 -5.64 -9.39 -1.44
CA SER A 26 -5.68 -9.32 -2.90
C SER A 26 -4.50 -10.05 -3.54
N PRO A 27 -4.59 -10.47 -4.82
CA PRO A 27 -3.45 -11.02 -5.55
C PRO A 27 -2.24 -10.07 -5.58
N TYR A 28 -2.46 -8.75 -5.62
CA TYR A 28 -1.40 -7.75 -5.52
C TYR A 28 -0.65 -7.86 -4.19
N ALA A 29 -1.36 -7.84 -3.06
CA ALA A 29 -0.76 -7.97 -1.74
C ALA A 29 -0.05 -9.32 -1.56
N ALA A 30 -0.67 -10.41 -2.03
CA ALA A 30 -0.07 -11.76 -1.98
C ALA A 30 1.23 -11.82 -2.79
N SER A 31 1.27 -11.23 -3.98
CA SER A 31 2.47 -11.18 -4.82
C SER A 31 3.61 -10.41 -4.16
N LYS A 32 3.29 -9.33 -3.44
CA LYS A 32 4.27 -8.53 -2.70
C LYS A 32 4.86 -9.32 -1.53
N LEU A 33 4.02 -9.98 -0.75
CA LEU A 33 4.46 -10.83 0.36
C LEU A 33 5.32 -12.02 -0.12
N ALA A 34 4.96 -12.64 -1.25
CA ALA A 34 5.79 -13.67 -1.89
C ALA A 34 7.18 -13.12 -2.29
N GLY A 35 7.23 -11.90 -2.83
CA GLY A 35 8.48 -11.22 -3.15
C GLY A 35 9.33 -10.92 -1.91
N GLU A 36 8.73 -10.58 -0.77
CA GLU A 36 9.45 -10.43 0.50
C GLU A 36 10.08 -11.73 0.96
N ALA A 37 9.32 -12.83 0.95
CA ALA A 37 9.81 -14.15 1.34
C ALA A 37 10.99 -14.58 0.46
N LEU A 38 10.91 -14.35 -0.85
CA LEU A 38 12.02 -14.62 -1.77
C LEU A 38 13.23 -13.71 -1.50
N THR A 39 13.01 -12.42 -1.21
CA THR A 39 14.10 -11.48 -0.92
C THR A 39 14.85 -11.89 0.35
N LEU A 40 14.11 -12.20 1.43
CA LEU A 40 14.68 -12.58 2.72
C LEU A 40 15.36 -13.95 2.66
N SER A 41 14.84 -14.89 1.86
CA SER A 41 15.50 -16.20 1.69
C SER A 41 16.90 -16.07 1.08
N TYR A 42 17.12 -15.11 0.19
CA TYR A 42 18.45 -14.83 -0.38
C TYR A 42 19.41 -14.23 0.64
N TYR A 43 18.91 -13.40 1.55
CA TYR A 43 19.73 -12.93 2.69
C TYR A 43 20.13 -14.09 3.59
N TYR A 44 19.17 -14.94 4.00
CA TYR A 44 19.47 -16.05 4.90
C TYR A 44 20.36 -17.13 4.27
N ALA A 45 20.16 -17.45 2.99
CA ALA A 45 20.89 -18.51 2.31
C ALA A 45 22.29 -18.07 1.85
N TYR A 46 22.44 -16.82 1.43
CA TYR A 46 23.64 -16.37 0.71
C TYR A 46 24.28 -15.10 1.30
N GLY A 47 23.72 -14.53 2.37
CA GLY A 47 24.21 -13.28 2.95
C GLY A 47 24.04 -12.06 2.03
N LEU A 48 23.18 -12.13 1.01
CA LEU A 48 22.96 -11.02 0.08
C LEU A 48 22.36 -9.83 0.84
N PRO A 49 23.04 -8.65 0.87
CA PRO A 49 22.51 -7.48 1.56
C PRO A 49 21.18 -7.04 0.93
N THR A 50 20.10 -7.14 1.70
CA THR A 50 18.74 -6.78 1.24
C THR A 50 17.97 -6.08 2.35
N VAL A 51 16.99 -5.28 1.94
CA VAL A 51 16.04 -4.62 2.85
C VAL A 51 14.64 -4.73 2.27
N VAL A 52 13.69 -5.16 3.08
CA VAL A 52 12.27 -5.09 2.78
C VAL A 52 11.70 -3.83 3.42
N VAL A 53 11.11 -2.97 2.60
CA VAL A 53 10.40 -1.76 3.05
C VAL A 53 8.93 -1.85 2.62
N ARG A 54 8.02 -1.50 3.53
CA ARG A 54 6.55 -1.54 3.37
C ARG A 54 5.91 -0.15 3.61
N PRO A 55 6.16 0.84 2.73
CA PRO A 55 5.63 2.17 2.89
C PRO A 55 4.11 2.17 2.77
N PHE A 56 3.51 3.15 3.46
CA PHE A 56 2.09 3.43 3.43
C PHE A 56 1.71 4.20 2.16
N ASN A 57 0.40 4.45 2.00
CA ASN A 57 -0.17 5.13 0.86
C ASN A 57 0.56 6.44 0.56
N THR A 58 1.34 6.43 -0.52
CA THR A 58 2.14 7.57 -0.96
C THR A 58 1.35 8.39 -1.97
N TYR A 59 1.46 9.72 -1.90
CA TYR A 59 0.89 10.67 -2.85
C TYR A 59 1.87 11.80 -3.13
N GLY A 60 1.71 12.48 -4.27
CA GLY A 60 2.54 13.63 -4.64
C GLY A 60 2.63 13.88 -6.14
N PRO A 61 3.48 14.84 -6.56
CA PRO A 61 3.75 15.10 -7.97
C PRO A 61 4.11 13.83 -8.75
N PHE A 62 3.77 13.78 -10.04
CA PHE A 62 3.95 12.63 -10.95
C PHE A 62 3.05 11.41 -10.70
N GLN A 63 2.25 11.38 -9.62
CA GLN A 63 1.23 10.35 -9.46
C GLN A 63 0.13 10.52 -10.51
N LYS A 64 -0.16 9.45 -11.27
CA LYS A 64 -1.25 9.45 -12.25
C LYS A 64 -2.60 9.61 -11.55
N SER A 65 -3.50 10.39 -12.14
CA SER A 65 -4.88 10.63 -11.70
C SER A 65 -5.93 9.83 -12.50
N SER A 66 -5.48 8.88 -13.32
CA SER A 66 -6.32 8.02 -14.17
C SER A 66 -6.18 6.55 -13.81
N GLY A 67 -7.24 5.75 -14.00
CA GLY A 67 -7.21 4.31 -13.75
C GLY A 67 -6.91 3.98 -12.30
N GLU A 68 -5.90 3.15 -12.05
CA GLU A 68 -5.36 2.79 -10.72
C GLU A 68 -4.55 3.92 -10.05
N GLY A 69 -4.95 5.18 -10.28
CA GLY A 69 -4.31 6.37 -9.70
C GLY A 69 -4.53 6.47 -8.19
N GLY A 70 -3.68 7.25 -7.50
CA GLY A 70 -3.86 7.51 -6.08
C GLY A 70 -5.09 8.38 -5.82
N VAL A 71 -5.84 8.10 -4.74
CA VAL A 71 -7.09 8.81 -4.41
C VAL A 71 -6.90 10.33 -4.33
N VAL A 72 -5.78 10.80 -3.76
CA VAL A 72 -5.46 12.23 -3.66
C VAL A 72 -5.34 12.86 -5.05
N ALA A 73 -4.58 12.23 -5.95
CA ALA A 73 -4.41 12.73 -7.33
C ALA A 73 -5.73 12.68 -8.13
N ILE A 74 -6.54 11.63 -7.95
CA ILE A 74 -7.85 11.50 -8.60
C ILE A 74 -8.78 12.62 -8.14
N PHE A 75 -8.87 12.89 -6.82
CA PHE A 75 -9.77 13.90 -6.29
C PHE A 75 -9.36 15.30 -6.73
N ILE A 76 -8.07 15.65 -6.64
CA ILE A 76 -7.56 16.93 -7.14
C ILE A 76 -7.91 17.11 -8.62
N GLN A 77 -7.69 16.09 -9.45
CA GLN A 77 -7.99 16.19 -10.89
C GLN A 77 -9.49 16.34 -11.18
N ARG A 78 -10.35 15.68 -10.40
CA ARG A 78 -11.81 15.79 -10.57
C ARG A 78 -12.32 17.16 -10.16
N GLU A 79 -11.84 17.69 -9.04
CA GLU A 79 -12.16 19.04 -8.58
C GLU A 79 -11.75 20.10 -9.61
N LEU A 80 -10.51 20.02 -10.11
CA LEU A 80 -10.02 20.91 -11.18
C LEU A 80 -10.83 20.82 -12.48
N ALA A 81 -11.51 19.69 -12.70
CA ALA A 81 -12.37 19.47 -13.86
C ALA A 81 -13.86 19.76 -13.58
N GLY A 82 -14.21 20.26 -12.40
CA GLY A 82 -15.61 20.50 -12.00
C GLY A 82 -16.47 19.23 -11.93
N LYS A 83 -15.86 18.09 -11.59
CA LYS A 83 -16.54 16.78 -11.50
C LYS A 83 -16.75 16.39 -10.04
N GLU A 84 -17.90 15.77 -9.76
CA GLU A 84 -18.23 15.22 -8.44
C GLU A 84 -17.15 14.29 -7.88
N LEU A 85 -16.87 14.32 -6.58
CA LEU A 85 -15.92 13.39 -5.95
C LEU A 85 -16.61 12.07 -5.59
N ASN A 86 -16.14 10.97 -6.16
CA ASN A 86 -16.73 9.66 -5.92
C ASN A 86 -16.01 8.94 -4.78
N ILE A 87 -16.75 8.58 -3.73
CA ILE A 87 -16.25 7.78 -2.61
C ILE A 87 -16.68 6.32 -2.82
N TYR A 88 -15.73 5.39 -2.73
CA TYR A 88 -16.05 3.95 -2.74
C TYR A 88 -16.34 3.47 -1.32
N GLY A 89 -17.52 2.87 -1.12
CA GLY A 89 -18.00 2.45 0.20
C GLY A 89 -18.69 3.59 0.95
N ASP A 90 -18.64 3.55 2.28
CA ASP A 90 -19.25 4.54 3.16
C ASP A 90 -18.35 5.76 3.44
N GLY A 91 -17.07 5.71 3.04
CA GLY A 91 -16.12 6.79 3.26
C GLY A 91 -15.48 6.80 4.65
N THR A 92 -15.73 5.79 5.47
CA THR A 92 -15.17 5.69 6.84
C THR A 92 -13.81 4.98 6.88
N GLN A 93 -13.37 4.41 5.75
CA GLN A 93 -12.08 3.75 5.64
C GLN A 93 -10.90 4.73 5.78
N THR A 94 -9.90 4.34 6.56
CA THR A 94 -8.65 5.10 6.74
C THR A 94 -7.51 4.51 5.89
N ARG A 95 -6.39 5.23 5.82
CA ARG A 95 -5.15 4.83 5.16
C ARG A 95 -3.97 5.16 6.05
#